data_AF-A0A2X2BUI2-F1
#
_entry.id   AF-A0A2X2BUI2-F1
#
_cell.length_a   1.000
_cell.length_b   1.000
_cell.length_c   1.000
_cell.angle_alpha   90.00
_cell.angle_beta   90.00
_cell.angle_gamma   90.00
#
_symmetry.space_group_name_H-M   'P 1'
#
loop_
_entity.id
_entity.type
_entity.pdbx_description
1 polymer ?
#
loop_
_entity_poly.entity_id
_entity_poly.type
_entity_poly.pdbx_seq_one_letter_code
_entity_poly.pdbx_strand_id
1 'polypeptide(L)'
;MNNIFQRFYLIWGFGKSKNNISLMAGKDIVSQGIKYYSNKEITFNAGQDIFLASKLIKEATPFFSDIYYPQLQSKLFSDNNLIFKCRGVILI
;
A
#
# COMPACT_ATOMS: atom_id res chain seq x y z
N MET A 1 -21.32 -1.01 17.50
CA MET A 1 -20.67 -0.06 16.57
C MET A 1 -19.20 0.01 16.93
N ASN A 2 -18.30 -0.56 16.11
CA ASN A 2 -16.85 -0.36 16.24
C ASN A 2 -16.34 0.14 14.88
N ASN A 3 -16.11 1.45 14.76
CA ASN A 3 -15.52 2.08 13.58
C ASN A 3 -14.01 1.82 13.56
N ILE A 4 -13.60 0.55 13.42
CA ILE A 4 -12.24 0.23 13.02
C ILE A 4 -12.14 0.63 11.55
N PHE A 5 -11.21 1.54 11.22
CA PHE A 5 -10.98 2.02 9.86
C PHE A 5 -11.07 0.86 8.88
N GLN A 6 -12.18 0.83 8.13
CA GLN A 6 -12.48 -0.32 7.30
C GLN A 6 -11.44 -0.41 6.19
N ARG A 7 -11.01 0.71 5.60
CA ARG A 7 -9.95 0.73 4.59
C ARG A 7 -8.99 1.88 4.81
N PHE A 8 -7.72 1.63 4.54
CA PHE A 8 -6.67 2.64 4.60
C PHE A 8 -6.14 2.90 3.18
N TYR A 9 -6.30 4.13 2.69
CA TYR A 9 -5.83 4.56 1.37
C TYR A 9 -4.71 5.57 1.54
N LEU A 10 -3.53 5.27 1.02
CA LEU A 10 -2.52 6.28 0.74
C LEU A 10 -2.16 6.25 -0.74
N ILE A 11 -2.12 7.42 -1.33
CA ILE A 11 -1.77 7.62 -2.74
C ILE A 11 -0.74 8.74 -2.75
N TRP A 12 0.45 8.44 -3.29
CA TRP A 12 1.60 9.34 -3.39
C TRP A 12 2.16 9.86 -2.06
N GLY A 13 3.45 9.59 -1.80
CA GLY A 13 4.11 10.06 -0.60
C GLY A 13 5.46 9.40 -0.34
N PHE A 14 6.12 9.85 0.73
CA PHE A 14 7.38 9.31 1.21
C PHE A 14 7.29 9.05 2.72
N GLY A 15 7.26 7.79 3.12
CA GLY A 15 7.25 7.39 4.53
C GLY A 15 8.66 7.03 4.99
N LYS A 16 9.29 7.86 5.82
CA LYS A 16 10.63 7.60 6.37
C LYS A 16 10.59 7.53 7.89
N SER A 17 11.10 6.44 8.45
CA SER A 17 11.23 6.24 9.88
C SER A 17 12.61 5.67 10.23
N LYS A 18 13.24 6.18 11.29
CA LYS A 18 14.45 5.55 11.88
C LYS A 18 14.11 4.28 12.69
N ASN A 19 12.83 3.99 12.87
CA ASN A 19 12.30 2.86 13.63
C ASN A 19 11.29 2.10 12.75
N ASN A 20 10.48 1.22 13.34
CA ASN A 20 9.48 0.46 12.58
C ASN A 20 8.45 1.36 11.88
N ILE A 21 7.93 0.90 10.74
CA ILE A 21 6.71 1.42 10.11
C ILE A 21 5.64 0.34 10.24
N SER A 22 4.48 0.67 10.81
CA SER A 22 3.34 -0.25 10.95
C SER A 22 2.09 0.37 10.36
N LEU A 23 1.48 -0.31 9.40
CA LEU A 23 0.21 0.05 8.78
C LEU A 23 -0.83 -1.00 9.15
N MET A 24 -1.93 -0.57 9.75
CA MET A 24 -2.98 -1.46 10.25
C MET A 24 -4.34 -1.02 9.73
N ALA A 25 -5.09 -1.93 9.11
CA ALA A 25 -6.46 -1.68 8.64
C ALA A 25 -7.39 -2.85 8.96
N GLY A 26 -8.65 -2.54 9.27
CA GLY A 26 -9.65 -3.55 9.62
C GLY A 26 -10.11 -4.44 8.46
N LYS A 27 -10.00 -3.95 7.22
CA LYS A 27 -10.28 -4.71 6.00
C LYS A 27 -9.08 -4.63 5.06
N ASP A 28 -8.92 -3.55 4.30
CA ASP A 28 -7.95 -3.48 3.22
C ASP A 28 -6.92 -2.37 3.44
N ILE A 29 -5.64 -2.64 3.11
CA ILE A 29 -4.62 -1.60 2.95
C ILE A 29 -4.39 -1.38 1.46
N VAL A 30 -4.53 -0.14 1.01
CA VAL A 30 -4.19 0.29 -0.35
C VAL A 30 -3.13 1.37 -0.25
N SER A 31 -1.91 1.07 -0.71
CA SER A 31 -0.80 2.01 -0.80
C SER A 31 -0.25 2.01 -2.22
N GLN A 32 -0.39 3.11 -2.95
CA GLN A 32 0.04 3.19 -4.34
C GLN A 32 1.05 4.32 -4.54
N GLY A 33 2.17 4.00 -5.19
CA GLY A 33 3.21 4.97 -5.53
C GLY A 33 3.98 5.53 -4.32
N ILE A 34 4.00 4.83 -3.18
CA ILE A 34 4.68 5.29 -1.97
C ILE A 34 6.02 4.61 -1.81
N LYS A 35 7.05 5.40 -1.47
CA LYS A 35 8.33 4.84 -1.02
C LYS A 35 8.36 4.81 0.50
N TYR A 36 8.47 3.62 1.06
CA TYR A 36 8.66 3.41 2.50
C TYR A 36 10.13 3.10 2.77
N TYR A 37 10.72 3.82 3.72
CA TYR A 37 12.08 3.58 4.20
C TYR A 37 12.07 3.45 5.73
N SER A 38 12.50 2.29 6.21
CA SER A 38 12.68 2.03 7.64
C SER A 38 14.07 1.48 7.90
N ASN A 39 14.74 2.04 8.91
CA ASN A 39 15.99 1.47 9.44
C ASN A 39 15.77 0.19 10.28
N LYS A 40 14.52 -0.27 10.38
CA LYS A 40 14.12 -1.50 11.07
C LYS A 40 13.05 -2.21 10.24
N GLU A 41 11.91 -2.58 10.84
CA GLU A 41 10.88 -3.39 10.21
C GLU A 41 9.78 -2.54 9.55
N ILE A 42 9.25 -3.01 8.42
CA ILE A 42 7.99 -2.51 7.85
C ILE A 42 6.95 -3.62 7.93
N THR A 43 5.83 -3.33 8.59
CA THR A 43 4.71 -4.26 8.77
C THR A 43 3.42 -3.69 8.18
N PHE A 44 2.79 -4.46 7.29
CA PHE A 44 1.44 -4.23 6.79
C PHE A 44 0.50 -5.30 7.37
N ASN A 45 -0.51 -4.87 8.11
CA ASN A 45 -1.50 -5.76 8.73
C ASN A 45 -2.92 -5.35 8.33
N ALA A 46 -3.53 -6.14 7.45
CA ALA A 46 -4.88 -5.92 6.95
C ALA A 46 -5.79 -7.08 7.38
N GLY A 47 -7.06 -6.78 7.68
CA GLY A 47 -8.03 -7.83 7.96
C GLY A 47 -8.35 -8.74 6.76
N GLN A 48 -8.20 -8.21 5.54
CA GLN A 48 -8.56 -8.87 4.27
C GLN A 48 -7.42 -8.77 3.25
N ASP A 49 -7.24 -7.65 2.54
CA ASP A 49 -6.29 -7.57 1.42
C ASP A 49 -5.24 -6.45 1.58
N ILE A 50 -4.08 -6.60 0.94
CA ILE A 50 -3.02 -5.59 0.86
C ILE A 50 -2.71 -5.32 -0.61
N PHE A 51 -2.85 -4.07 -1.05
CA PHE A 51 -2.59 -3.61 -2.42
C PHE A 51 -1.48 -2.55 -2.41
N LEU A 52 -0.28 -2.94 -2.86
CA LEU A 52 0.90 -2.08 -2.97
C LEU A 52 1.22 -1.67 -4.42
N ALA A 53 0.73 -2.44 -5.39
CA ALA A 53 0.75 -2.06 -6.80
C ALA A 53 -0.45 -1.18 -7.16
N SER A 54 -0.31 -0.38 -8.21
CA SER A 54 -1.46 0.32 -8.78
C SER A 54 -2.44 -0.71 -9.33
N LYS A 55 -3.67 -0.72 -8.83
CA LYS A 55 -4.78 -1.13 -9.69
C LYS A 55 -4.73 -0.16 -10.86
N LEU A 56 -4.52 -0.64 -12.09
CA LEU A 56 -4.71 0.17 -13.29
C LEU A 56 -5.99 0.96 -13.06
N ILE A 57 -5.94 2.30 -13.22
CA ILE A 57 -7.15 3.14 -13.23
C ILE A 57 -7.88 2.81 -14.55
N LYS A 58 -8.36 1.57 -14.65
CA LYS A 58 -8.97 0.96 -15.84
C LYS A 58 -10.37 1.51 -16.09
N GLU A 59 -10.87 2.35 -15.18
CA GLU A 59 -12.19 2.97 -15.28
C GLU A 59 -12.15 4.35 -15.97
N ALA A 60 -10.96 4.89 -16.29
CA ALA A 60 -10.82 6.13 -17.08
C ALA A 60 -10.40 5.88 -18.55
N THR A 61 -10.21 4.63 -18.94
CA THR A 61 -9.53 4.26 -20.19
C THR A 61 -10.22 4.60 -21.51
N PRO A 62 -11.55 4.77 -21.66
CA PRO A 62 -12.08 5.15 -22.97
C PRO A 62 -11.77 6.61 -23.35
N PHE A 63 -11.39 7.47 -22.40
CA PHE A 63 -11.16 8.90 -22.66
C PHE A 63 -9.68 9.27 -22.85
N PHE A 64 -8.76 8.38 -22.47
CA PHE A 64 -7.32 8.68 -22.39
C PHE A 64 -6.48 7.50 -22.88
N SER A 65 -6.79 6.96 -24.06
CA SER A 65 -6.05 5.87 -24.70
C SER A 65 -4.56 6.17 -24.88
N ASP A 66 -4.21 7.45 -24.96
CA ASP A 66 -2.87 7.93 -25.29
C ASP A 66 -2.11 8.44 -24.04
N ILE A 67 -2.75 8.40 -22.85
CA ILE A 67 -2.09 8.79 -21.59
C ILE A 67 -1.46 7.55 -20.98
N TYR A 68 -0.12 7.53 -20.99
CA TYR A 68 0.65 6.57 -20.20
C TYR A 68 0.46 6.88 -18.72
N TYR A 69 -0.40 6.12 -18.04
CA TYR A 69 -0.49 6.17 -16.58
C TYR A 69 0.77 5.53 -16.00
N PRO A 70 1.58 6.27 -15.22
CA PRO A 70 2.71 5.67 -14.52
C PRO A 70 2.18 4.58 -13.60
N GLN A 71 2.77 3.38 -13.67
CA GLN A 71 2.46 2.33 -12.71
C GLN A 71 2.83 2.81 -11.30
N LEU A 72 1.81 3.06 -10.46
CA LEU A 72 2.00 3.54 -9.10
C LEU A 72 2.32 2.38 -8.16
N GLN A 73 3.48 1.77 -8.37
CA GLN A 73 4.00 0.73 -7.49
C GLN A 73 4.65 1.37 -6.26
N SER A 74 4.27 0.90 -5.09
CA SER A 74 4.98 1.25 -3.86
C SER A 74 6.34 0.55 -3.82
N LYS A 75 7.35 1.22 -3.27
CA LYS A 75 8.69 0.65 -3.05
C LYS A 75 8.97 0.56 -1.56
N LEU A 76 9.46 -0.58 -1.11
CA LEU A 76 9.71 -0.86 0.30
C LEU A 76 11.21 -1.06 0.51
N PHE A 77 11.78 -0.27 1.39
CA PHE A 77 13.18 -0.36 1.83
C PHE A 77 13.19 -0.55 3.34
N SER A 78 13.62 -1.72 3.80
CA SER A 78 13.73 -2.07 5.21
C SER A 78 15.12 -2.63 5.45
N ASP A 79 15.79 -2.14 6.48
CA ASP A 79 17.09 -2.65 6.91
C ASP A 79 16.95 -3.96 7.73
N ASN A 80 15.71 -4.43 7.98
CA ASN A 80 15.40 -5.67 8.68
C ASN A 80 14.27 -6.44 7.94
N ASN A 81 13.14 -6.72 8.60
CA ASN A 81 12.07 -7.52 8.03
C ASN A 81 11.01 -6.68 7.29
N LEU A 82 10.51 -7.24 6.19
CA LEU A 82 9.26 -6.83 5.55
C LEU A 82 8.19 -7.87 5.87
N ILE A 83 7.16 -7.48 6.62
CA ILE A 83 6.11 -8.38 7.10
C ILE A 83 4.76 -7.97 6.51
N PHE A 84 4.09 -8.93 5.88
CA PHE A 84 2.72 -8.77 5.37
C PHE A 84 1.81 -9.76 6.06
N LYS A 85 0.72 -9.27 6.66
CA LYS A 85 -0.30 -10.09 7.31
C LYS A 85 -1.66 -9.71 6.77
N CYS A 86 -2.31 -10.64 6.09
CA CYS A 86 -3.69 -10.50 5.64
C CYS A 86 -4.33 -11.88 5.44
N ARG A 87 -5.66 -11.93 5.34
CA ARG A 87 -6.40 -13.19 5.10
C ARG A 87 -6.57 -13.51 3.62
N GLY A 88 -6.64 -12.49 2.78
CA GLY A 88 -6.85 -12.58 1.36
C GLY A 88 -5.55 -12.40 0.59
N VAL A 89 -5.56 -11.49 -0.39
CA VAL A 89 -4.51 -11.36 -1.38
C VAL A 89 -3.54 -10.22 -1.03
N ILE A 90 -2.26 -10.48 -1.27
CA ILE A 90 -1.22 -9.45 -1.32
C ILE A 90 -0.90 -9.19 -2.80
N LEU A 91 -1.14 -7.96 -3.25
CA LEU A 91 -0.79 -7.51 -4.59
C LEU A 91 0.33 -6.48 -4.51
N ILE A 92 1.55 -6.89 -4.86
CA ILE A 92 2.79 -6.10 -4.82
C ILE A 92 3.29 -5.77 -6.22
#